data_AF-A0A961YIU0-F1
#
_entry.id   AF-A0A961YIU0-F1
#
_cell.length_a   1.000
_cell.length_b   1.000
_cell.length_c   1.000
_cell.angle_alpha   90.00
_cell.angle_beta   90.00
_cell.angle_gamma   90.00
#
_symmetry.space_group_name_H-M   'P 1'
#
loop_
_entity.id
_entity.type
_entity.pdbx_description
1 polymer ?
#
loop_
_entity_poly.entity_id
_entity_poly.type
_entity_poly.pdbx_seq_one_letter_code
_entity_poly.pdbx_strand_id
1 'polypeptide(L)'
;TGPARLDWSIGPDADAVIVELGANDALRGVAPAITRKALDDIMTRLDERGLPALLAGMRAPPNLGRDYAEAFEPIYPELAASHSALLYPFFLDGVAADPGLNQPDGIHPTAAGVDIIVERMLPSVEALIGRASIERPGEETKSGALQGGGQRPMLPVIRDGGASCRGCSPA
;
A
#
# COMPACT_ATOMS: atom_id res chain seq x y z
N THR A 1 -6.22 -1.92 -21.13
CA THR A 1 -6.60 -2.68 -19.92
C THR A 1 -5.66 -2.31 -18.79
N GLY A 2 -6.00 -2.58 -17.53
CA GLY A 2 -5.18 -2.24 -16.36
C GLY A 2 -3.69 -2.63 -16.49
N PRO A 3 -3.36 -3.87 -16.91
CA PRO A 3 -1.96 -4.32 -17.01
C PRO A 3 -1.10 -3.50 -17.98
N ALA A 4 -1.69 -2.96 -19.05
CA ALA A 4 -0.95 -2.21 -20.07
C ALA A 4 -0.41 -0.86 -19.57
N ARG A 5 -0.80 -0.42 -18.37
CA ARG A 5 -0.43 0.87 -17.80
C ARG A 5 0.33 0.80 -16.49
N LEU A 6 0.44 -0.39 -15.91
CA LEU A 6 0.96 -0.58 -14.57
C LEU A 6 2.37 0.01 -14.41
N ASP A 7 3.24 -0.32 -15.36
CA ASP A 7 4.68 -0.02 -15.27
C ASP A 7 4.99 1.48 -15.29
N TRP A 8 4.15 2.31 -15.94
CA TRP A 8 4.31 3.77 -15.94
C TRP A 8 3.41 4.49 -14.94
N SER A 9 2.36 3.84 -14.42
CA SER A 9 1.41 4.45 -13.47
C SER A 9 1.92 4.41 -12.03
N ILE A 10 2.82 3.48 -11.72
CA ILE A 10 3.40 3.34 -10.38
C ILE A 10 4.85 3.82 -10.44
N GLY A 11 5.08 5.01 -9.86
CA GLY A 11 6.39 5.63 -9.79
C GLY A 11 7.44 4.73 -9.11
N PRO A 12 8.74 5.02 -9.33
CA PRO A 12 9.83 4.25 -8.72
C PRO A 12 9.82 4.33 -7.18
N ASP A 13 9.32 5.45 -6.64
CA ASP A 13 9.32 5.74 -5.20
C ASP A 13 8.00 5.38 -4.50
N ALA A 14 7.14 4.58 -5.15
CA ALA A 14 5.89 4.13 -4.52
C ALA A 14 6.21 3.13 -3.40
N ASP A 15 5.66 3.34 -2.21
CA ASP A 15 5.85 2.43 -1.06
C ASP A 15 4.76 1.35 -0.95
N ALA A 16 3.60 1.56 -1.58
CA ALA A 16 2.45 0.64 -1.57
C ALA A 16 1.48 0.98 -2.71
N VAL A 17 0.53 0.08 -2.99
CA VAL A 17 -0.48 0.27 -4.06
C VAL A 17 -1.87 -0.13 -3.60
N ILE A 18 -2.88 0.68 -3.94
CA ILE A 18 -4.29 0.30 -3.85
C ILE A 18 -4.74 -0.08 -5.27
N VAL A 19 -5.28 -1.29 -5.43
CA VAL A 19 -5.83 -1.78 -6.70
C VAL A 19 -7.35 -1.79 -6.62
N GLU A 20 -8.00 -0.89 -7.35
CA GLU A 20 -9.47 -0.81 -7.50
C GLU A 20 -9.80 -0.93 -8.98
N LEU A 21 -10.07 -2.17 -9.44
CA LEU A 21 -10.34 -2.48 -10.85
C LEU A 21 -11.37 -3.62 -10.94
N GLY A 22 -12.02 -3.72 -12.10
CA GLY A 22 -12.96 -4.79 -12.45
C GLY A 22 -14.42 -4.34 -12.57
N ALA A 23 -14.81 -3.22 -11.96
CA ALA A 23 -16.17 -2.66 -12.09
C ALA A 23 -16.58 -2.44 -13.56
N ASN A 24 -15.68 -1.85 -14.35
CA ASN A 24 -15.90 -1.59 -15.77
C ASN A 24 -16.01 -2.87 -16.62
N ASP A 25 -15.31 -3.94 -16.23
CA ASP A 25 -15.38 -5.23 -16.91
C ASP A 25 -16.74 -5.88 -16.63
N ALA A 26 -17.19 -5.84 -15.38
CA ALA A 26 -18.52 -6.28 -14.98
C ALA A 26 -19.61 -5.50 -15.71
N LEU A 27 -19.56 -4.16 -15.74
CA LEU A 27 -20.52 -3.33 -16.46
C LEU A 27 -20.60 -3.64 -17.98
N ARG A 28 -19.53 -4.18 -18.57
CA ARG A 28 -19.47 -4.59 -19.97
C ARG A 28 -19.80 -6.07 -20.20
N GLY A 29 -20.06 -6.83 -19.14
CA GLY A 29 -20.29 -8.28 -19.22
C GLY A 29 -19.06 -9.06 -19.70
N VAL A 30 -17.86 -8.55 -19.46
CA VAL A 30 -16.61 -9.27 -19.75
C VAL A 30 -16.58 -10.55 -18.94
N ALA A 31 -16.12 -11.67 -19.53
CA ALA A 31 -16.04 -12.94 -18.82
C ALA A 31 -15.17 -12.80 -17.54
N PRO A 32 -15.64 -13.22 -16.35
CA PRO A 32 -14.91 -13.03 -15.08
C PRO A 32 -13.49 -13.60 -15.08
N ALA A 33 -13.24 -14.67 -15.83
CA ALA A 33 -11.90 -15.24 -16.00
C ALA A 33 -10.89 -14.26 -16.63
N ILE A 34 -11.34 -13.38 -17.52
CA ILE A 34 -10.49 -12.34 -18.13
C ILE A 34 -10.12 -11.29 -17.08
N THR A 35 -11.09 -10.84 -16.28
CA THR A 35 -10.86 -9.89 -15.18
C THR A 35 -9.92 -10.49 -14.13
N ARG A 36 -10.15 -11.75 -13.74
CA ARG A 36 -9.24 -12.47 -12.83
C ARG A 36 -7.82 -12.47 -13.36
N LYS A 37 -7.61 -12.90 -14.61
CA LYS A 37 -6.27 -12.96 -15.19
C LYS A 37 -5.61 -11.58 -15.21
N ALA A 38 -6.35 -10.53 -15.56
CA ALA A 38 -5.80 -9.17 -15.58
C ALA A 38 -5.42 -8.66 -14.18
N LEU A 39 -6.21 -8.98 -13.16
CA LEU A 39 -5.90 -8.64 -11.77
C LEU A 39 -4.70 -9.45 -11.26
N ASP A 40 -4.68 -10.76 -11.51
CA ASP A 40 -3.55 -11.66 -11.19
C ASP A 40 -2.24 -11.14 -11.79
N ASP A 41 -2.24 -10.81 -13.09
CA ASP A 41 -1.07 -10.23 -13.77
C ASP A 41 -0.60 -8.91 -13.11
N ILE A 42 -1.52 -8.09 -12.59
CA ILE A 42 -1.17 -6.85 -11.86
C ILE A 42 -0.55 -7.20 -10.51
N MET A 43 -1.19 -8.06 -9.74
CA MET A 43 -0.75 -8.43 -8.40
C MET A 43 0.62 -9.13 -8.44
N THR A 44 0.86 -10.02 -9.39
CA THR A 44 2.19 -10.62 -9.61
C THR A 44 3.27 -9.58 -9.82
N ARG A 45 3.02 -8.55 -10.64
CA ARG A 45 4.00 -7.47 -10.88
C ARG A 45 4.23 -6.59 -9.65
N LEU A 46 3.22 -6.43 -8.79
CA LEU A 46 3.39 -5.74 -7.50
C LEU A 46 4.26 -6.57 -6.55
N ASP A 47 4.03 -7.88 -6.47
CA ASP A 47 4.84 -8.80 -5.68
C ASP A 47 6.30 -8.82 -6.17
N GLU A 48 6.53 -8.86 -7.48
CA GLU A 48 7.87 -8.80 -8.09
C GLU A 48 8.62 -7.50 -7.73
N ARG A 49 7.88 -6.41 -7.51
CA ARG A 49 8.43 -5.13 -7.05
C ARG A 49 8.56 -5.05 -5.52
N GLY A 50 8.08 -6.05 -4.78
CA GLY A 50 8.03 -6.03 -3.32
C GLY A 50 7.11 -4.92 -2.79
N LEU A 51 6.04 -4.58 -3.52
CA LEU A 51 5.11 -3.54 -3.10
C LEU A 51 3.91 -4.16 -2.38
N PRO A 52 3.66 -3.81 -1.11
CA PRO A 52 2.45 -4.24 -0.43
C PRO A 52 1.24 -3.63 -1.12
N ALA A 53 0.20 -4.46 -1.30
CA ALA A 53 -1.00 -4.09 -2.01
C ALA A 53 -2.25 -4.19 -1.13
N LEU A 54 -3.20 -3.27 -1.36
CA LEU A 54 -4.59 -3.36 -0.90
C LEU A 54 -5.49 -3.56 -2.12
N LEU A 55 -6.11 -4.72 -2.22
CA LEU A 55 -7.08 -5.02 -3.26
C LEU A 55 -8.48 -4.57 -2.80
N ALA A 56 -9.06 -3.59 -3.50
CA ALA A 56 -10.42 -3.12 -3.28
C ALA A 56 -11.38 -3.91 -4.17
N GLY A 57 -12.25 -4.70 -3.53
CA GLY A 57 -13.17 -5.61 -4.19
C GLY A 57 -14.37 -4.93 -4.82
N MET A 58 -14.95 -5.58 -5.81
CA MET A 58 -16.20 -5.15 -6.46
C MET A 58 -17.23 -6.28 -6.47
N ARG A 59 -18.49 -5.90 -6.65
CA ARG A 59 -19.61 -6.81 -6.84
C ARG A 59 -20.12 -6.78 -8.28
N ALA A 60 -20.70 -7.88 -8.71
CA ALA A 60 -21.33 -7.94 -10.02
C ALA A 60 -22.63 -7.10 -10.05
N PRO A 61 -22.91 -6.38 -11.14
CA PRO A 61 -24.22 -5.78 -11.36
C PRO A 61 -25.35 -6.82 -11.30
N PRO A 62 -26.47 -6.55 -10.58
CA PRO A 62 -27.55 -7.53 -10.40
C PRO A 62 -28.17 -8.04 -11.70
N ASN A 63 -28.11 -7.26 -12.77
CA ASN A 63 -28.66 -7.59 -14.09
C ASN A 63 -27.86 -8.64 -14.88
N LEU A 64 -26.66 -9.03 -14.43
CA LEU A 64 -25.86 -10.06 -15.09
C LEU A 64 -26.18 -11.49 -14.61
N GLY A 65 -27.03 -11.61 -13.59
CA GLY A 65 -27.47 -12.89 -13.07
C GLY A 65 -26.50 -13.53 -12.07
N ARG A 66 -27.01 -14.58 -11.42
CA ARG A 66 -26.35 -15.26 -10.31
C ARG A 66 -25.03 -15.91 -10.71
N ASP A 67 -25.00 -16.63 -11.83
CA ASP A 67 -23.82 -17.36 -12.30
C ASP A 67 -22.63 -16.41 -12.54
N TYR A 68 -22.89 -15.20 -13.05
CA TYR A 68 -21.85 -14.19 -13.24
C TYR A 68 -21.31 -13.72 -11.88
N ALA A 69 -22.18 -13.42 -10.92
CA ALA A 69 -21.79 -12.99 -9.58
C ALA A 69 -20.97 -14.07 -8.85
N GLU A 70 -21.42 -15.33 -8.92
CA GLU A 70 -20.72 -16.48 -8.31
C GLU A 70 -19.33 -16.70 -8.90
N ALA A 71 -19.08 -16.31 -10.15
CA ALA A 71 -17.76 -16.38 -10.77
C ALA A 71 -16.91 -15.11 -10.55
N PHE A 72 -17.54 -13.94 -10.40
CA PHE A 72 -16.85 -12.64 -10.34
C PHE A 72 -16.44 -12.25 -8.92
N GLU A 73 -17.34 -12.37 -7.94
CA GLU A 73 -17.08 -11.88 -6.58
C GLU A 73 -15.92 -12.62 -5.87
N PRO A 74 -15.74 -13.94 -6.02
CA PRO A 74 -14.63 -14.66 -5.39
C PRO A 74 -13.24 -14.27 -5.92
N ILE A 75 -13.15 -13.59 -7.07
CA ILE A 75 -11.87 -13.15 -7.64
C ILE A 75 -11.06 -12.36 -6.61
N TYR A 76 -11.71 -11.43 -5.91
CA TYR A 76 -11.04 -10.52 -4.98
C TYR A 76 -10.47 -11.21 -3.73
N PRO A 77 -11.26 -11.95 -2.92
CA PRO A 77 -10.71 -12.64 -1.75
C PRO A 77 -9.69 -13.73 -2.12
N GLU A 78 -9.87 -14.43 -3.23
CA GLU A 78 -8.91 -15.45 -3.66
C GLU A 78 -7.58 -14.84 -4.08
N LEU A 79 -7.58 -13.78 -4.91
CA LEU A 79 -6.34 -13.11 -5.30
C LEU A 79 -5.66 -12.43 -4.11
N ALA A 80 -6.42 -11.80 -3.21
CA ALA A 80 -5.85 -11.23 -1.99
C ALA A 80 -5.12 -12.30 -1.16
N ALA A 81 -5.70 -13.49 -1.03
CA ALA A 81 -5.05 -14.61 -0.33
C ALA A 81 -3.80 -15.11 -1.09
N SER A 82 -3.89 -15.32 -2.40
CA SER A 82 -2.78 -15.82 -3.23
C SER A 82 -1.56 -14.91 -3.23
N HIS A 83 -1.77 -13.59 -3.21
CA HIS A 83 -0.71 -12.59 -3.22
C HIS A 83 -0.38 -12.02 -1.83
N SER A 84 -0.94 -12.61 -0.75
CA SER A 84 -0.80 -12.08 0.61
C SER A 84 -1.17 -10.59 0.76
N ALA A 85 -2.01 -10.07 -0.13
CA ALA A 85 -2.44 -8.68 -0.15
C ALA A 85 -3.52 -8.42 0.90
N LEU A 86 -3.65 -7.15 1.31
CA LEU A 86 -4.81 -6.72 2.09
C LEU A 86 -6.06 -6.70 1.20
N LEU A 87 -7.23 -6.95 1.78
CA LEU A 87 -8.51 -6.93 1.08
C LEU A 87 -9.44 -5.89 1.72
N TYR A 88 -9.97 -4.97 0.90
CA TYR A 88 -11.16 -4.20 1.23
C TYR A 88 -12.34 -4.83 0.45
N PRO A 89 -13.26 -5.58 1.10
CA PRO A 89 -14.11 -6.55 0.38
C PRO A 89 -15.03 -5.96 -0.69
N PHE A 90 -15.56 -4.75 -0.47
CA PHE A 90 -16.40 -4.07 -1.45
C PHE A 90 -16.19 -2.56 -1.38
N PHE A 91 -15.66 -1.98 -2.46
CA PHE A 91 -15.28 -0.58 -2.51
C PHE A 91 -16.44 0.39 -2.22
N LEU A 92 -17.63 0.06 -2.76
CA LEU A 92 -18.83 0.90 -2.66
C LEU A 92 -19.77 0.48 -1.51
N ASP A 93 -19.27 -0.21 -0.49
CA ASP A 93 -20.05 -0.59 0.67
C ASP A 93 -20.60 0.65 1.40
N GLY A 94 -21.91 0.64 1.67
CA GLY A 94 -22.63 1.80 2.22
C GLY A 94 -23.00 2.89 1.21
N VAL A 95 -22.60 2.79 -0.06
CA VAL A 95 -22.89 3.80 -1.10
C VAL A 95 -23.71 3.25 -2.26
N ALA A 96 -23.38 2.07 -2.78
CA ALA A 96 -23.95 1.56 -4.03
C ALA A 96 -25.49 1.44 -4.04
N ALA A 97 -26.11 1.20 -2.89
CA ALA A 97 -27.56 0.99 -2.77
C ALA A 97 -28.32 2.26 -2.32
N ASP A 98 -27.64 3.38 -2.09
CA ASP A 98 -28.25 4.64 -1.67
C ASP A 98 -28.29 5.65 -2.83
N PRO A 99 -29.47 5.94 -3.41
CA PRO A 99 -29.58 6.91 -4.50
C PRO A 99 -29.12 8.32 -4.13
N GLY A 100 -29.19 8.72 -2.85
CA GLY A 100 -28.74 10.03 -2.38
C GLY A 100 -27.21 10.17 -2.33
N LEU A 101 -26.49 9.05 -2.32
CA LEU A 101 -25.04 9.00 -2.35
C LEU A 101 -24.45 8.75 -3.74
N ASN A 102 -25.31 8.65 -4.77
CA ASN A 102 -24.90 8.48 -6.16
C ASN A 102 -25.32 9.68 -7.02
N GLN A 103 -24.56 9.92 -8.09
CA GLN A 103 -24.86 10.88 -9.13
C GLN A 103 -26.12 10.47 -9.91
N PRO A 104 -26.69 11.34 -10.77
CA PRO A 104 -27.91 11.02 -11.52
C PRO A 104 -27.83 9.75 -12.40
N ASP A 105 -26.64 9.25 -12.70
CA ASP A 105 -26.44 7.98 -13.40
C ASP A 105 -26.64 6.73 -12.52
N GLY A 106 -26.75 6.91 -11.20
CA GLY A 106 -27.03 5.86 -10.23
C GLY A 106 -25.86 4.93 -9.90
N ILE A 107 -24.65 5.17 -10.41
CA ILE A 107 -23.49 4.27 -10.21
C ILE A 107 -22.21 4.99 -9.77
N HIS A 108 -22.11 6.30 -9.99
CA HIS A 108 -20.95 7.07 -9.54
C HIS A 108 -21.26 7.76 -8.22
N PRO A 109 -20.42 7.62 -7.18
CA PRO A 109 -20.63 8.32 -5.91
C PRO A 109 -20.68 9.85 -6.06
N THR A 110 -21.49 10.51 -5.23
CA THR A 110 -21.41 11.96 -4.99
C THR A 110 -20.25 12.28 -4.04
N ALA A 111 -19.99 13.56 -3.78
CA ALA A 111 -19.00 13.96 -2.77
C ALA A 111 -19.31 13.34 -1.39
N ALA A 112 -20.57 13.34 -0.96
CA ALA A 112 -20.98 12.69 0.29
C ALA A 112 -20.79 11.17 0.24
N GLY A 113 -21.02 10.53 -0.91
CA GLY A 113 -20.72 9.11 -1.10
C GLY A 113 -19.22 8.82 -0.97
N VAL A 114 -18.36 9.68 -1.52
CA VAL A 114 -16.90 9.57 -1.38
C VAL A 114 -16.48 9.69 0.08
N ASP A 115 -17.07 10.61 0.86
CA ASP A 115 -16.78 10.75 2.30
C ASP A 115 -17.02 9.43 3.04
N ILE A 116 -18.13 8.74 2.75
CA ILE A 116 -18.45 7.43 3.33
C ILE A 116 -17.44 6.35 2.91
N ILE A 117 -17.03 6.33 1.64
CA ILE A 117 -16.02 5.38 1.14
C ILE A 117 -14.70 5.59 1.88
N VAL A 118 -14.25 6.84 2.00
CA VAL A 118 -12.99 7.18 2.69
C VAL A 118 -13.05 6.78 4.16
N GLU A 119 -14.13 7.12 4.87
CA GLU A 119 -14.30 6.77 6.28
C GLU A 119 -14.21 5.24 6.50
N ARG A 120 -14.88 4.46 5.64
CA ARG A 120 -14.91 3.00 5.75
C ARG A 120 -13.62 2.32 5.33
N MET A 121 -12.94 2.86 4.33
CA MET A 121 -11.71 2.28 3.80
C MET A 121 -10.47 2.64 4.65
N LEU A 122 -10.56 3.71 5.45
CA LEU A 122 -9.45 4.25 6.25
C LEU A 122 -8.71 3.18 7.07
N PRO A 123 -9.36 2.26 7.82
CA PRO A 123 -8.63 1.23 8.57
C PRO A 123 -7.79 0.30 7.68
N SER A 124 -8.27 -0.02 6.48
CA SER A 124 -7.51 -0.85 5.51
C SER A 124 -6.32 -0.08 4.93
N VAL A 125 -6.46 1.24 4.72
CA VAL A 125 -5.37 2.11 4.26
C VAL A 125 -4.31 2.29 5.35
N GLU A 126 -4.71 2.49 6.60
CA GLU A 126 -3.78 2.54 7.74
C GLU A 126 -2.98 1.25 7.88
N ALA A 127 -3.65 0.09 7.72
CA ALA A 127 -2.97 -1.21 7.70
C ALA A 127 -1.97 -1.33 6.54
N LEU A 128 -2.30 -0.81 5.36
CA LEU A 128 -1.40 -0.78 4.20
C LEU A 128 -0.17 0.08 4.47
N ILE A 129 -0.35 1.28 5.02
CA ILE A 129 0.75 2.17 5.42
C ILE A 129 1.65 1.50 6.45
N GLY A 130 1.06 0.75 7.40
CA GLY A 130 1.80 -0.03 8.38
C GLY A 130 2.71 -1.09 7.72
N ARG A 131 2.22 -1.83 6.71
CA ARG A 131 3.03 -2.80 5.96
C ARG A 131 4.14 -2.13 5.16
N ALA A 132 3.82 -1.06 4.44
CA ALA A 132 4.78 -0.29 3.66
C ALA A 132 5.95 0.22 4.52
N SER A 133 5.64 0.66 5.74
CA SER A 133 6.65 1.18 6.68
C SER A 133 7.61 0.10 7.19
N ILE A 134 7.17 -1.16 7.28
CA ILE A 134 7.98 -2.30 7.74
C ILE A 134 8.89 -2.80 6.62
N GLU A 135 8.38 -2.81 5.38
CA GLU A 135 9.06 -3.37 4.21
C GLU A 135 10.12 -2.43 3.62
N ARG A 136 10.27 -1.21 4.17
CA ARG A 136 11.41 -0.32 3.90
C ARG A 136 12.58 -0.61 4.85
N PRO A 137 13.63 -1.34 4.44
CA PRO A 137 14.85 -1.42 5.23
C PRO A 137 15.56 -0.05 5.25
N GLY A 138 15.49 0.63 6.38
CA GLY A 138 16.44 1.67 6.79
C GLY A 138 16.33 3.01 6.07
N GLU A 139 15.26 3.76 6.31
CA GLU A 139 15.37 5.22 6.30
C GLU A 139 15.79 5.65 7.71
N GLU A 140 17.10 5.73 7.95
CA GLU A 140 17.64 6.30 9.18
C GLU A 140 17.02 7.69 9.40
N THR A 141 16.31 7.83 10.50
CA THR A 141 15.81 9.11 11.00
C THR A 141 17.05 9.98 11.20
N LYS A 142 17.28 10.96 10.30
CA LYS A 142 18.32 11.98 10.50
C LYS A 142 17.93 12.83 11.71
N SER A 143 18.30 12.37 12.90
CA SER A 143 18.33 13.18 14.11
C SER A 143 19.34 14.29 13.89
N GLY A 144 18.87 15.53 13.88
CA GLY A 144 19.67 16.72 13.63
C GLY A 144 20.78 16.87 14.67
N ALA A 145 21.99 16.45 14.32
CA ALA A 145 23.21 16.93 14.96
C ALA A 145 23.56 18.29 14.34
N LEU A 146 23.06 19.36 14.95
CA LEU A 146 23.57 20.71 14.74
C LEU A 146 25.04 20.74 15.19
N GLN A 147 25.95 20.77 14.22
CA GLN A 147 27.32 21.22 14.43
C GLN A 147 27.29 22.74 14.67
N GLY A 148 27.57 23.14 15.91
CA GLY A 148 27.87 24.53 16.28
C GLY A 148 29.26 24.58 16.90
N GLY A 149 30.23 25.13 16.15
CA GLY A 149 31.59 25.35 16.62
C GLY A 149 31.68 26.47 17.66
N GLY A 150 32.68 26.37 18.55
CA GLY A 150 32.99 27.43 19.51
C GLY A 150 34.26 27.16 20.32
N GLN A 151 35.32 27.89 19.98
CA GLN A 151 36.50 28.29 20.76
C GLN A 151 37.17 27.27 21.74
N ARG A 152 38.44 26.96 21.45
CA ARG A 152 39.40 26.40 22.43
C ARG A 152 39.88 27.49 23.39
N PRO A 153 39.96 27.27 24.71
CA PRO A 153 40.89 28.01 25.55
C PRO A 153 42.19 27.23 25.78
N MET A 154 43.26 28.00 25.87
CA MET A 154 44.64 27.60 26.10
C MET A 154 44.88 27.27 27.60
N LEU A 155 45.87 26.40 27.82
CA LEU A 155 46.30 25.68 29.03
C LEU A 155 46.50 26.51 30.34
N PRO A 156 46.70 25.84 31.50
CA PRO A 156 48.09 25.74 31.95
C PRO A 156 48.57 24.32 32.31
N VAL A 157 49.88 24.17 32.12
CA VAL A 157 50.75 23.03 32.44
C VAL A 157 50.71 22.73 33.93
N ILE A 158 50.54 21.45 34.29
CA ILE A 158 51.03 20.91 35.56
C ILE A 158 51.84 19.65 35.25
N ARG A 159 53.14 19.72 35.57
CA ARG A 159 54.07 18.60 35.64
C ARG A 159 53.87 17.92 36.98
N ASP A 160 53.93 16.58 37.01
CA ASP A 160 54.67 15.77 37.98
C ASP A 160 54.63 14.30 37.50
N GLY A 161 55.78 13.71 37.16
CA GLY A 161 56.41 12.68 37.99
C GLY A 161 55.78 11.31 37.68
N GLY A 162 56.28 10.52 36.74
CA GLY A 162 57.58 9.84 36.83
C GLY A 162 57.41 8.48 37.50
N ALA A 163 57.19 7.41 36.71
CA ALA A 163 57.58 6.04 37.07
C ALA A 163 57.49 5.12 35.84
N SER A 164 58.52 4.30 35.71
CA SER A 164 58.88 3.43 34.59
C SER A 164 58.45 1.98 34.86
N CYS A 165 58.45 1.19 33.78
CA CYS A 165 58.73 -0.26 33.64
C CYS A 165 57.50 -1.05 33.11
N ARG A 166 57.49 -1.47 31.83
CA ARG A 166 58.18 -2.63 31.19
C ARG A 166 57.72 -4.00 31.70
N GLY A 167 57.22 -4.83 30.76
CA GLY A 167 57.12 -6.29 30.85
C GLY A 167 55.86 -6.82 30.18
N CYS A 168 55.90 -7.14 28.87
CA CYS A 168 56.05 -8.49 28.28
C CYS A 168 54.71 -9.22 28.04
N SER A 169 54.55 -9.65 26.79
CA SER A 169 53.41 -10.37 26.18
C SER A 169 53.60 -11.91 26.32
N PRO A 170 52.83 -12.76 25.61
CA PRO A 170 51.52 -13.33 25.92
C PRO A 170 51.56 -14.85 26.21
N ALA A 171 50.40 -15.46 26.47
CA ALA A 171 50.10 -16.86 26.19
C ALA A 171 48.64 -16.98 25.73
#